data_AF-A0A482ZUT2-F1
#
_entry.id   AF-A0A482ZUT2-F1
#
_cell.length_a   1.000
_cell.length_b   1.000
_cell.length_c   1.000
_cell.angle_alpha   90.00
_cell.angle_beta   90.00
_cell.angle_gamma   90.00
#
_symmetry.space_group_name_H-M   'P 1'
#
loop_
_entity.id
_entity.type
_entity.pdbx_description
1 polymer ?
#
loop_
_entity_poly.entity_id
_entity_poly.type
_entity_poly.pdbx_seq_one_letter_code
_entity_poly.pdbx_strand_id
1 'polypeptide(L)'
;MLNISIGEIQRNTAILSNLTEPLAVFDRRKNKQVATIYPVQGKADTPNIVEELAGSLRKYTTIYLNDEELDEAIRKSSEAAAVERYQRYLQQCEEDDKKA
;
A
#
# COMPACT_ATOMS: atom_id res chain seq x y z
N MET A 1 -0.82 -26.33 3.43
CA MET A 1 -0.82 -25.83 2.03
C MET A 1 -1.60 -26.83 1.17
N LEU A 2 -2.75 -26.40 0.63
CA LEU A 2 -3.60 -27.24 -0.21
C LEU A 2 -3.08 -27.28 -1.65
N ASN A 3 -3.20 -28.45 -2.29
CA ASN A 3 -2.83 -28.66 -3.69
C ASN A 3 -4.10 -28.79 -4.54
N ILE A 4 -4.23 -27.96 -5.57
CA ILE A 4 -5.35 -28.04 -6.51
C ILE A 4 -4.85 -28.17 -7.95
N SER A 5 -5.61 -28.84 -8.80
CA SER A 5 -5.34 -28.84 -10.24
C SER A 5 -6.00 -27.67 -10.96
N ILE A 6 -5.41 -27.27 -12.09
CA ILE A 6 -5.99 -26.23 -12.97
C ILE A 6 -7.43 -26.56 -13.36
N GLY A 7 -7.73 -27.83 -13.66
CA GLY A 7 -9.07 -28.26 -14.06
C GLY A 7 -10.11 -28.20 -12.93
N GLU A 8 -9.68 -28.34 -11.67
CA GLU A 8 -10.56 -28.15 -10.51
C GLU A 8 -10.90 -26.67 -10.29
N ILE A 9 -9.93 -25.77 -10.47
CA ILE A 9 -10.17 -24.31 -10.45
C ILE A 9 -11.16 -23.92 -11.54
N GLN A 10 -11.01 -24.45 -12.75
CA GLN A 10 -11.90 -24.16 -13.88
C GLN A 10 -13.35 -24.58 -13.63
N ARG A 11 -13.56 -25.69 -12.89
CA ARG A 11 -14.91 -26.18 -12.55
C ARG A 11 -15.57 -25.38 -11.43
N ASN A 12 -14.77 -24.82 -10.51
CA ASN A 12 -15.27 -24.07 -9.37
C ASN A 12 -14.34 -22.91 -9.02
N THR A 13 -14.53 -21.79 -9.70
CA THR A 13 -13.74 -20.57 -9.47
C THR A 13 -14.03 -19.92 -8.12
N ALA A 14 -15.14 -20.23 -7.46
CA ALA A 14 -15.50 -19.68 -6.14
C ALA A 14 -14.51 -20.09 -5.03
N ILE A 15 -13.73 -21.15 -5.25
CA ILE A 15 -12.58 -21.51 -4.38
C ILE A 15 -11.60 -20.35 -4.24
N LEU A 16 -11.39 -19.55 -5.28
CA LEU A 16 -10.46 -18.42 -5.26
C LEU A 16 -11.03 -17.23 -4.48
N SER A 17 -12.35 -17.04 -4.47
CA SER A 17 -13.02 -15.93 -3.80
C SER A 17 -13.11 -16.08 -2.28
N ASN A 18 -13.09 -17.32 -1.78
CA ASN A 18 -13.17 -17.64 -0.34
C ASN A 18 -11.86 -18.22 0.19
N LEU A 19 -10.75 -17.95 -0.49
CA LEU A 19 -9.46 -18.47 -0.10
C LEU A 19 -9.03 -17.85 1.24
N THR A 20 -8.74 -18.68 2.24
CA THR A 20 -8.23 -18.25 3.55
C THR A 20 -6.75 -18.60 3.73
N GLU A 21 -6.24 -19.57 2.99
CA GLU A 21 -4.87 -20.05 3.05
C GLU A 21 -4.23 -20.11 1.66
N PRO A 22 -2.89 -20.01 1.55
CA PRO A 22 -2.20 -20.16 0.28
C PRO A 22 -2.43 -21.53 -0.36
N LEU A 23 -2.62 -21.52 -1.68
CA LEU A 23 -2.95 -22.70 -2.45
C LEU A 23 -1.95 -22.90 -3.59
N ALA A 24 -1.42 -24.12 -3.71
CA ALA A 24 -0.51 -24.49 -4.78
C ALA A 24 -1.28 -25.10 -5.95
N VAL A 25 -1.05 -24.53 -7.14
CA VAL A 25 -1.69 -24.96 -8.38
C VAL A 25 -0.76 -25.91 -9.12
N PHE A 26 -1.27 -27.09 -9.42
CA PHE A 26 -0.55 -28.13 -10.14
C PHE A 26 -1.14 -28.36 -11.53
N ASP A 27 -0.26 -28.48 -12.52
CA ASP A 27 -0.60 -29.14 -13.78
C ASP A 27 -0.40 -30.64 -13.58
N ARG A 28 -1.51 -31.39 -13.41
CA ARG A 28 -1.49 -32.85 -13.25
C ARG A 28 -0.95 -33.59 -14.48
N ARG A 29 -1.02 -33.00 -15.68
CA ARG A 29 -0.49 -33.64 -16.91
C ARG A 29 1.03 -33.64 -16.92
N LYS A 30 1.64 -32.59 -16.40
CA LYS A 30 3.10 -32.41 -16.34
C LYS A 30 3.69 -32.72 -14.96
N ASN A 31 2.84 -33.13 -14.01
CA ASN A 31 3.17 -33.35 -12.60
C ASN A 31 4.04 -32.23 -11.99
N LYS A 32 3.68 -30.97 -12.30
CA LYS A 32 4.49 -29.80 -11.94
C LYS A 32 3.62 -28.73 -11.29
N GLN A 33 4.13 -28.12 -10.22
CA GLN A 33 3.55 -26.90 -9.66
C GLN A 33 3.76 -25.74 -10.65
N VAL A 34 2.68 -25.07 -11.00
CA VAL A 34 2.68 -23.97 -11.99
C VAL A 34 2.50 -22.60 -11.35
N ALA A 35 1.83 -22.53 -10.20
CA ALA A 35 1.59 -21.27 -9.49
C ALA A 35 1.32 -21.51 -8.01
N THR A 36 1.42 -20.45 -7.22
CA THR A 36 0.90 -20.36 -5.86
C THR A 36 -0.03 -19.17 -5.81
N ILE A 37 -1.28 -19.40 -5.39
CA ILE A 37 -2.30 -18.36 -5.24
C ILE A 37 -2.37 -18.00 -3.77
N TYR A 38 -2.18 -16.71 -3.47
CA TYR A 38 -2.37 -16.16 -2.15
C TYR A 38 -3.74 -15.51 -2.06
N PRO A 39 -4.45 -15.65 -0.93
CA PRO A 39 -5.69 -14.93 -0.72
C PRO A 39 -5.38 -13.43 -0.77
N VAL A 40 -6.16 -12.68 -1.55
CA VAL A 40 -6.10 -11.22 -1.48
C VAL A 40 -6.67 -10.86 -0.12
N GLN A 41 -5.86 -10.19 0.70
CA GLN A 41 -6.18 -9.70 2.05
C GLN A 41 -7.24 -8.58 2.02
N GLY A 42 -8.30 -8.75 1.22
CA GLY A 42 -9.41 -7.82 1.05
C GLY A 42 -10.58 -8.10 1.99
N LYS A 43 -10.47 -9.11 2.87
CA LYS A 43 -11.31 -9.20 4.07
C LYS A 43 -10.47 -8.73 5.24
N ALA A 44 -11.01 -7.73 5.93
CA ALA A 44 -10.49 -6.89 7.00
C ALA A 44 -9.83 -7.58 8.23
N ASP A 45 -9.39 -8.84 8.12
CA ASP A 45 -8.91 -9.65 9.24
C ASP A 45 -7.40 -9.92 9.21
N THR A 46 -6.67 -9.45 8.19
CA THR A 46 -5.22 -9.27 8.35
C THR A 46 -4.99 -7.95 9.08
N PRO A 47 -4.32 -7.96 10.25
CA PRO A 47 -4.01 -6.74 10.95
C PRO A 47 -3.28 -5.81 9.98
N ASN A 48 -3.81 -4.61 9.82
CA ASN A 48 -3.15 -3.59 9.03
C ASN A 48 -1.74 -3.46 9.60
N ILE A 49 -0.71 -3.76 8.80
CA ILE A 49 0.67 -3.79 9.28
C ILE A 49 1.09 -2.46 9.90
N VAL A 50 0.45 -1.36 9.48
CA VAL A 50 0.61 -0.04 10.08
C VAL A 50 0.04 0.01 11.50
N GLU A 51 -1.12 -0.60 11.76
CA GLU A 51 -1.70 -0.70 13.09
C GLU A 51 -0.91 -1.63 14.01
N GLU A 52 -0.40 -2.75 13.47
CA GLU A 52 0.43 -3.70 14.21
C GLU A 52 1.75 -3.04 14.64
N LEU A 53 2.40 -2.31 13.74
CA LEU A 53 3.65 -1.59 14.01
C LEU A 53 3.44 -0.36 14.91
N ALA A 54 2.27 0.27 14.88
CA ALA A 54 2.00 1.46 15.67
C ALA A 54 1.86 1.18 17.18
N GLY A 55 1.48 -0.04 17.58
CA GLY A 55 1.37 -0.43 18.98
C GLY A 55 0.51 0.54 19.81
N SER A 56 1.11 1.20 20.80
CA SER A 56 0.42 2.20 21.65
C SER A 56 0.00 3.48 20.91
N LEU A 57 0.56 3.73 19.73
CA LEU A 57 0.25 4.87 18.86
C LEU A 57 -0.86 4.57 17.86
N ARG A 58 -1.51 3.40 17.93
CA ARG A 58 -2.61 3.02 17.02
C ARG A 58 -3.74 4.06 16.98
N LYS A 59 -3.97 4.79 18.07
CA LYS A 59 -4.97 5.89 18.10
C LYS A 59 -4.67 7.04 17.12
N TYR A 60 -3.47 7.10 16.54
CA TYR A 60 -3.06 8.11 15.58
C TYR A 60 -2.89 7.56 14.16
N THR A 61 -3.07 6.26 13.93
CA THR A 61 -2.91 5.66 12.58
C THR A 61 -4.08 6.00 11.67
N THR A 62 -5.21 6.36 12.24
CA THR A 62 -6.42 6.72 11.51
C THR A 62 -6.75 8.16 11.81
N ILE A 63 -6.32 9.05 10.90
CA ILE A 63 -6.67 10.47 10.96
C ILE A 63 -7.94 10.62 10.13
N TYR A 64 -9.06 10.85 10.81
CA TYR A 64 -10.29 11.29 10.15
C TYR A 64 -10.23 12.81 10.03
N LEU A 65 -9.82 13.29 8.87
CA LEU A 65 -10.04 14.69 8.50
C LEU A 65 -11.42 14.75 7.86
N ASN A 66 -12.26 15.71 8.29
CA ASN A 66 -13.38 16.08 7.46
C ASN A 66 -12.87 16.75 6.17
N ASP A 67 -13.67 16.79 5.10
CA ASP A 67 -13.22 17.26 3.78
C ASP A 67 -12.65 18.70 3.84
N GLU A 68 -13.18 19.54 4.72
CA GLU A 68 -12.74 20.93 4.93
C GLU A 68 -11.37 21.01 5.63
N GLU A 69 -11.12 20.17 6.63
CA GLU A 69 -9.83 20.05 7.32
C GLU A 69 -8.73 19.50 6.39
N LEU A 70 -9.11 18.59 5.48
CA LEU A 70 -8.20 18.03 4.49
C LEU A 70 -7.75 19.10 3.48
N ASP A 71 -8.70 19.85 2.94
CA ASP A 71 -8.40 20.94 2.00
C ASP A 71 -7.53 22.02 2.65
N GLU A 72 -7.80 22.36 3.91
CA GLU A 72 -6.97 23.33 4.64
C GLU A 72 -5.54 22.80 4.88
N ALA A 73 -5.39 21.51 5.21
CA ALA A 73 -4.09 20.88 5.40
C ALA A 73 -3.27 20.86 4.09
N ILE A 74 -3.92 20.54 2.96
CA ILE A 74 -3.28 20.58 1.63
C ILE A 74 -2.83 22.00 1.28
N ARG A 75 -3.68 23.00 1.54
CA ARG A 75 -3.35 24.41 1.27
C ARG A 75 -2.14 24.88 2.08
N LYS A 76 -2.14 24.66 3.41
CA LYS A 76 -1.02 25.04 4.29
C LYS A 76 0.28 24.36 3.89
N SER A 77 0.22 23.07 3.56
CA SER A 77 1.39 22.31 3.10
C SER A 77 1.96 22.90 1.80
N SER A 78 1.09 23.25 0.85
CA SER A 78 1.48 23.84 -0.43
C SER A 78 2.12 25.22 -0.26
N GLU A 79 1.57 26.06 0.61
CA GLU A 79 2.13 27.38 0.94
C GLU A 79 3.51 27.27 1.59
N ALA A 80 3.68 26.36 2.56
CA ALA A 80 4.96 26.12 3.21
C ALA A 80 6.03 25.64 2.21
N ALA A 81 5.68 24.70 1.33
CA ALA A 81 6.58 24.22 0.29
C ALA A 81 6.98 25.31 -0.72
N ALA A 82 6.07 26.23 -1.05
CA ALA A 82 6.36 27.36 -1.92
C ALA A 82 7.34 28.36 -1.26
N VAL A 83 7.13 28.67 0.02
CA VAL A 83 8.04 29.53 0.79
C VAL A 83 9.43 28.91 0.87
N GLU A 84 9.52 27.61 1.16
CA GLU A 84 10.81 26.92 1.25
C GLU A 84 11.56 26.96 -0.09
N ARG A 85 10.87 26.71 -1.22
CA ARG A 85 11.47 26.81 -2.56
C ARG A 85 11.99 28.21 -2.85
N TYR A 86 11.23 29.23 -2.48
CA TYR A 86 11.64 30.61 -2.68
C TYR A 86 12.86 30.99 -1.83
N GLN A 87 12.90 30.55 -0.56
CA GLN A 87 14.06 30.78 0.31
C GLN A 87 15.32 30.11 -0.25
N ARG A 88 15.22 28.88 -0.76
CA ARG A 88 16.35 28.20 -1.41
C ARG A 88 16.83 28.94 -2.65
N TYR A 89 15.92 29.51 -3.44
CA TYR A 89 16.28 30.32 -4.60
C TYR A 89 17.06 31.57 -4.20
N LEU A 90 16.62 32.30 -3.17
CA LEU A 90 17.34 33.47 -2.66
C LEU A 90 18.75 33.11 -2.17
N GLN A 91 18.88 32.00 -1.44
CA GLN A 91 20.19 31.50 -1.01
C GLN A 91 21.11 31.19 -2.20
N GLN A 92 20.57 30.60 -3.27
CA GLN A 92 21.33 30.32 -4.49
C GLN A 92 21.84 31.61 -5.14
N CYS A 93 21.00 32.64 -5.25
CA CYS A 93 21.40 33.94 -5.80
C CYS A 93 22.52 34.58 -4.97
N GLU A 94 22.42 34.56 -3.64
CA GLU A 94 23.47 35.09 -2.76
C GLU A 94 24.79 34.32 -2.87
N GLU A 95 24.75 33.01 -3.12
CA GLU A 95 25.94 32.20 -3.34
C GLU A 95 26.60 32.47 -4.69
N ASP A 96 25.80 32.71 -5.73
CA ASP A 96 26.28 33.00 -7.07
C ASP A 96 26.90 34.41 -7.14
N ASP A 97 26.30 35.40 -6.47
CA ASP A 97 26.85 36.76 -6.33
C ASP A 97 28.18 36.79 -5.56
N LYS A 98 28.39 35.86 -4.61
CA LYS A 98 29.67 35.72 -3.87
C LYS A 98 30.78 35.03 -4.69
N LYS A 99 30.43 34.36 -5.79
CA LYS A 99 31.36 33.64 -6.66
C LYS A 99 31.75 34.43 -7.91
N ALA A 100 31.06 35.53 -8.20
CA ALA A 100 31.35 36.48 -9.29
C ALA A 100 32.38 37.55 -8.86
#